data_AF-A0A917KE89-F1
#
_entry.id   AF-A0A917KE89-F1
#
_cell.length_a   1.000
_cell.length_b   1.000
_cell.length_c   1.000
_cell.angle_alpha   90.00
_cell.angle_beta   90.00
_cell.angle_gamma   90.00
#
_symmetry.space_group_name_H-M   'P 1'
#
loop_
_entity.id
_entity.type
_entity.pdbx_description
1 polymer ?
#
loop_
_entity_poly.entity_id
_entity_poly.type
_entity_poly.pdbx_seq_one_letter_code
_entity_poly.pdbx_strand_id
1 'polypeptide(L)' 'MTRPPGLPPMPRRPIPAALLVLILAALLWFSLPAAYKVLQLAGWHWETVLAVLGAHVAVVGGIGWIAWMFWAARRPGDGG' A
#
# COMPACT_ATOMS: atom_id res chain seq x y z
N MET A 1 -1.90 -7.66 27.87
CA MET A 1 -2.13 -8.94 27.15
C MET A 1 -0.77 -9.57 26.85
N THR A 2 -0.39 -10.59 27.61
CA THR A 2 0.81 -11.40 27.36
C THR A 2 0.53 -12.35 26.20
N ARG A 3 1.39 -12.34 25.18
CA ARG A 3 1.19 -13.13 23.94
C ARG A 3 1.25 -14.63 24.27
N PRO A 4 0.35 -15.47 23.72
CA PRO A 4 0.40 -16.92 23.92
C PRO A 4 1.73 -17.51 23.46
N PRO A 5 2.35 -18.41 24.24
CA PRO A 5 3.58 -19.09 23.86
C PRO A 5 3.33 -19.99 22.63
N GLY A 6 4.27 -19.97 21.67
CA GLY A 6 4.23 -20.85 20.49
C GLY A 6 3.80 -20.19 19.18
N LEU A 7 3.31 -18.95 19.18
CA LEU A 7 3.11 -18.20 17.94
C LEU A 7 4.46 -17.69 17.41
N PRO A 8 4.83 -17.96 16.14
CA PRO A 8 6.05 -17.41 15.58
C PRO A 8 6.04 -15.88 15.73
N PRO A 9 7.17 -15.27 16.10
CA PRO A 9 7.25 -13.82 16.21
C PRO A 9 6.85 -13.22 14.86
N MET A 10 5.84 -12.32 14.87
CA MET A 10 5.51 -11.53 13.68
C MET A 10 6.81 -10.96 13.09
N PRO A 11 7.06 -11.09 11.78
CA PRO A 11 8.32 -10.66 11.17
C PRO A 11 8.58 -9.18 11.47
N ARG A 12 9.53 -8.95 12.39
CA ARG A 12 9.97 -7.64 12.87
C ARG A 12 10.90 -7.01 11.84
N ARG A 13 10.42 -6.40 10.75
CA ARG A 13 11.36 -5.75 9.83
C ARG A 13 10.75 -4.48 9.20
N PRO A 14 11.34 -3.29 9.44
CA PRO A 14 10.99 -2.07 8.70
C PRO A 14 11.41 -2.16 7.22
N ILE A 15 12.33 -3.08 6.87
CA ILE A 15 12.82 -3.29 5.50
C ILE A 15 11.69 -3.76 4.56
N PRO A 16 10.92 -4.83 4.84
CA PRO A 16 9.72 -5.18 4.08
C PRO A 16 8.72 -4.03 3.94
N ALA A 17 8.44 -3.26 4.99
CA ALA A 17 7.56 -2.11 4.89
C ALA A 17 8.11 -1.07 3.89
N ALA A 18 9.41 -0.75 3.98
CA ALA A 18 10.07 0.18 3.05
C ALA A 18 10.06 -0.35 1.60
N LEU A 19 10.32 -1.65 1.40
CA LEU A 19 10.26 -2.28 0.09
C LEU A 19 8.84 -2.22 -0.50
N LEU A 20 7.81 -2.51 0.30
CA LEU A 20 6.42 -2.40 -0.13
C LEU A 20 6.04 -0.96 -0.51
N VAL A 21 6.52 0.04 0.24
CA VAL A 21 6.32 1.45 -0.09
C VAL A 21 7.06 1.84 -1.38
N LEU A 22 8.28 1.36 -1.59
CA LEU A 22 9.02 1.59 -2.83
C LEU A 22 8.34 0.96 -4.05
N ILE A 23 7.83 -0.27 -3.90
CA ILE A 23 7.05 -0.95 -4.95
C ILE A 23 5.78 -0.15 -5.25
N LEU A 24 5.06 0.31 -4.23
CA LEU A 24 3.87 1.14 -4.40
C LEU A 24 4.21 2.45 -5.11
N ALA A 25 5.31 3.11 -4.74
CA ALA A 25 5.76 4.34 -5.38
C ALA A 25 6.11 4.11 -6.86
N ALA A 26 6.83 3.04 -7.18
CA ALA A 26 7.15 2.67 -8.56
C ALA A 26 5.89 2.36 -9.37
N LEU A 27 4.93 1.64 -8.80
CA LEU A 27 3.65 1.35 -9.44
C LEU A 27 2.89 2.64 -9.75
N LEU A 28 2.77 3.54 -8.77
CA LEU A 28 2.09 4.82 -8.93
C LEU A 28 2.77 5.73 -9.96
N TRP A 29 4.11 5.69 -10.04
CA TRP A 29 4.87 6.46 -11.03
C TRP A 29 4.45 6.14 -12.46
N PHE A 30 4.16 4.87 -12.77
CA PHE A 30 3.69 4.45 -14.09
C PHE A 30 2.15 4.48 -14.22
N SER A 31 1.42 4.14 -13.15
CA SER A 31 -0.04 4.02 -13.23
C SER A 31 -0.75 5.37 -13.29
N LEU A 32 -0.25 6.41 -12.60
CA LEU A 32 -0.92 7.71 -12.56
C LEU A 32 -0.96 8.39 -13.94
N PRO A 33 0.16 8.50 -14.70
CA PRO A 33 0.11 9.05 -16.05
C PRO A 33 -0.76 8.20 -17.00
N ALA A 34 -0.70 6.88 -16.89
CA ALA A 34 -1.50 5.98 -17.71
C ALA A 34 -3.00 6.14 -17.43
N ALA A 35 -3.39 6.22 -16.16
CA ALA A 35 -4.75 6.48 -15.73
C ALA A 35 -5.27 7.82 -16.25
N TYR A 36 -4.46 8.88 -16.15
CA TYR A 36 -4.84 10.18 -16.70
C TYR A 36 -5.10 10.10 -18.21
N LYS A 37 -4.27 9.38 -18.97
CA LYS A 37 -4.50 9.17 -20.41
C LYS A 37 -5.77 8.38 -20.70
N VAL A 38 -6.07 7.34 -19.92
CA VAL A 38 -7.33 6.60 -20.04
C VAL A 38 -8.53 7.50 -19.79
N LEU A 39 -8.48 8.37 -18.77
CA LEU A 39 -9.56 9.33 -18.49
C LEU A 39 -9.72 10.36 -19.60
N GLN A 40 -8.63 10.85 -20.19
CA GLN A 40 -8.68 11.72 -21.36
C GLN A 40 -9.36 11.04 -22.55
N LEU A 41 -8.99 9.79 -22.85
CA LEU A 41 -9.57 9.03 -23.97
C LEU A 41 -11.05 8.68 -23.75
N ALA A 42 -11.44 8.43 -22.50
CA ALA A 42 -12.83 8.18 -22.13
C ALA A 42 -13.67 9.46 -22.01
N GLY A 43 -13.10 10.63 -22.30
CA GLY A 43 -13.81 11.91 -22.17
C GLY A 43 -14.31 12.17 -20.75
N TRP A 44 -13.56 11.69 -19.74
CA TRP A 44 -13.93 11.80 -18.32
C TRP A 44 -15.29 11.16 -17.98
N HIS A 45 -15.68 10.09 -18.69
CA HIS A 45 -16.91 9.37 -18.35
C HIS A 45 -16.88 8.88 -16.90
N TRP A 46 -17.96 9.14 -16.16
CA TRP A 46 -18.02 8.94 -14.71
C TRP A 46 -17.74 7.48 -14.31
N GLU A 47 -18.20 6.50 -15.09
CA GLU A 47 -17.93 5.07 -14.86
C GLU A 47 -16.43 4.77 -14.93
N THR A 48 -15.74 5.35 -15.92
CA THR A 48 -14.30 5.17 -16.08
C THR A 48 -13.53 5.87 -14.97
N VAL A 49 -13.99 7.06 -14.55
CA VAL A 49 -13.42 7.77 -13.39
C VAL A 49 -13.53 6.92 -12.13
N LEU A 50 -14.71 6.34 -11.85
CA LEU A 50 -14.90 5.48 -10.69
C LEU A 50 -14.07 4.20 -10.77
N ALA A 51 -13.98 3.57 -11.95
CA ALA A 51 -13.17 2.37 -12.13
C ALA A 51 -11.68 2.65 -11.87
N VAL A 52 -11.14 3.75 -12.42
CA VAL A 52 -9.76 4.17 -12.20
C VAL A 52 -9.49 4.48 -10.73
N LEU A 53 -10.39 5.23 -10.08
CA LEU A 53 -10.26 5.54 -8.65
C LEU A 53 -10.34 4.27 -7.80
N GLY A 54 -11.30 3.39 -8.08
CA GLY A 54 -11.48 2.13 -7.36
C GLY A 54 -10.25 1.23 -7.46
N ALA A 55 -9.64 1.13 -8.63
CA ALA A 55 -8.39 0.39 -8.82
C ALA A 55 -7.24 0.97 -7.97
N HIS A 56 -7.07 2.30 -7.96
CA HIS A 56 -6.03 2.94 -7.14
C HIS A 56 -6.29 2.78 -5.64
N VAL A 57 -7.54 2.91 -5.19
CA VAL A 57 -7.91 2.69 -3.77
C VAL A 57 -7.62 1.26 -3.35
N ALA A 58 -7.96 0.26 -4.18
CA ALA A 58 -7.69 -1.14 -3.88
C ALA A 58 -6.18 -1.41 -3.74
N VAL A 59 -5.37 -0.86 -4.65
CA VAL A 59 -3.91 -1.05 -4.66
C VAL A 59 -3.24 -0.29 -3.51
N VAL A 60 -3.49 1.02 -3.38
CA VAL A 60 -2.90 1.86 -2.32
C VAL A 60 -3.37 1.39 -0.94
N GLY A 61 -4.67 1.09 -0.79
CA GLY A 61 -5.23 0.59 0.46
C GLY A 61 -4.67 -0.78 0.83
N GLY A 62 -4.65 -1.73 -0.11
CA GLY A 62 -4.13 -3.08 0.15
C GLY A 62 -2.64 -3.09 0.49
N ILE A 63 -1.80 -2.51 -0.38
CA ILE A 63 -0.35 -2.49 -0.17
C ILE A 63 0.01 -1.60 1.02
N GLY A 64 -0.63 -0.43 1.15
CA GLY A 64 -0.42 0.49 2.27
C GLY A 64 -0.80 -0.13 3.61
N TRP A 65 -1.90 -0.89 3.68
CA TRP A 65 -2.29 -1.62 4.88
C TRP A 65 -1.25 -2.70 5.24
N ILE A 66 -0.79 -3.50 4.28
CA ILE A 66 0.24 -4.51 4.51
C ILE A 66 1.54 -3.86 4.99
N ALA A 67 1.97 -2.78 4.33
CA ALA A 67 3.14 -2.01 4.76
C ALA A 67 2.96 -1.45 6.18
N TRP A 68 1.77 -0.94 6.50
CA TRP A 68 1.40 -0.50 7.84
C TRP A 68 1.46 -1.65 8.85
N MET A 69 1.03 -2.86 8.53
CA MET A 69 1.14 -4.01 9.45
C MET A 69 2.60 -4.36 9.77
N PHE A 70 3.49 -4.32 8.77
CA PHE A 70 4.94 -4.48 9.01
C PHE A 70 5.54 -3.31 9.80
N TRP A 71 5.05 -2.09 9.56
CA TRP A 71 5.46 -0.86 10.23
C TRP A 71 4.91 -0.72 11.65
N ALA A 72 3.71 -1.21 11.96
CA ALA A 72 3.06 -1.09 13.26
C ALA A 72 3.47 -2.21 14.22
N ALA A 73 4.05 -3.29 13.71
CA ALA A 73 4.61 -4.38 14.50
C ALA A 73 5.90 -4.02 15.28
N ARG A 74 6.34 -2.76 15.29
CA ARG A 74 7.45 -2.28 16.15
C ARG A 74 7.00 -2.16 17.60
N ARG A 75 7.90 -2.39 18.55
CA ARG A 75 7.62 -2.15 19.97
C ARG A 75 7.90 -0.68 20.32
N PRO A 76 7.21 -0.10 21.32
CA PRO A 76 7.70 1.10 21.98
C PRO A 76 9.10 0.80 22.54
N GLY A 77 10.12 1.56 22.11
CA GLY A 77 11.51 1.39 22.56
C GLY A 77 12.54 1.09 21.45
N ASP A 78 12.13 0.96 20.19
CA ASP A 78 13.04 0.66 19.06
C ASP A 78 13.85 1.89 18.54
N GLY A 79 13.91 2.98 19.31
CA GLY A 79 14.85 4.10 19.12
C GLY A 79 14.58 5.02 17.91
N GLY A 80 14.13 6.24 18.21
CA GLY A 80 14.42 7.44 17.42
C GLY A 80 15.42 8.29 18.21
#